data_AF-A0A7S4A2N9-F1
#
_entry.id   AF-A0A7S4A2N9-F1
#
_cell.length_a   1.000
_cell.length_b   1.000
_cell.length_c   1.000
_cell.angle_alpha   90.00
_cell.angle_beta   90.00
_cell.angle_gamma   90.00
#
_symmetry.space_group_name_H-M   'P 1'
#
loop_
_entity.id
_entity.type
_entity.pdbx_description
1 polymer ?
#
loop_
_entity_poly.entity_id
_entity_poly.type
_entity_poly.pdbx_seq_one_letter_code
_entity_poly.pdbx_strand_id
1 'polypeptide(L)'
;MYDPDELDEEQRERQLRKKLNEMYLIEFHFLVDSCFRRRFKEFCKKMERVAKHHRFHLEYHESTKISSQNISQIRFDIPYRDLGFHGVPNREMVLIQPTVRCLVNLTETPFFLVELDRVEHIHFERCTFRSKNFDMIIILQNFDVLPLSINAVPMNELDAIQEWLTDCSITYTAGQASMSWKSVMNLVKGDPRFYEETDEHGESKPAGWQFLQADDNHDGNEEEDDGDEDYSAGDDDDEDEDEEDEDEEEDDEEDVNGDDDEDDDALDWDAMEASAQ
;
A
#
# COMPACT_ATOMS: atom_id res chain seq x y z
N MET A 1 -13.50 55.94 -20.83
CA MET A 1 -14.36 55.24 -19.86
C MET A 1 -14.83 54.00 -20.58
N TYR A 2 -14.45 52.81 -20.11
CA TYR A 2 -15.03 51.57 -20.61
C TYR A 2 -16.48 51.49 -20.13
N ASP A 3 -17.38 51.03 -21.00
CA ASP A 3 -18.78 50.82 -20.65
C ASP A 3 -18.85 49.66 -19.63
N PRO A 4 -19.42 49.87 -18.42
CA PRO A 4 -19.54 48.82 -17.41
C PRO A 4 -20.23 47.55 -17.93
N ASP A 5 -21.17 47.71 -18.87
CA ASP A 5 -21.91 46.59 -19.44
C ASP A 5 -21.04 45.72 -20.37
N GLU A 6 -20.06 46.31 -21.07
CA GLU A 6 -19.11 45.58 -21.93
C GLU A 6 -18.14 44.73 -21.10
N LEU A 7 -17.70 45.22 -19.94
CA LEU A 7 -16.80 44.47 -19.05
C LEU A 7 -17.50 43.24 -18.44
N ASP A 8 -18.77 43.38 -18.05
CA ASP A 8 -19.56 42.27 -17.51
C ASP A 8 -19.88 41.22 -18.58
N GLU A 9 -20.11 41.65 -19.82
CA GLU A 9 -20.31 40.74 -20.96
C GLU A 9 -19.02 39.98 -21.31
N GLU A 10 -17.87 40.65 -21.33
CA GLU A 10 -16.57 40.01 -21.56
C GLU A 10 -16.24 39.00 -20.45
N GLN A 11 -16.55 39.32 -19.18
CA GLN A 11 -16.38 38.38 -18.07
C GLN A 11 -17.28 37.16 -18.19
N ARG A 12 -18.55 37.34 -18.59
CA ARG A 12 -19.45 36.21 -18.86
C ARG A 12 -18.93 35.33 -19.99
N GLU A 13 -18.43 35.92 -21.07
CA GLU A 13 -17.89 35.16 -22.20
C GLU A 13 -16.66 34.35 -21.79
N ARG A 14 -15.75 34.94 -21.00
CA ARG A 14 -14.59 34.24 -20.43
C ARG A 14 -15.00 33.07 -19.53
N GLN A 15 -16.00 33.27 -18.67
CA GLN A 15 -16.53 32.19 -17.81
C GLN A 15 -17.18 31.07 -18.63
N LEU A 16 -17.94 31.41 -19.67
CA LEU A 16 -18.57 30.43 -20.56
C LEU A 16 -17.51 29.61 -21.30
N ARG A 17 -16.48 30.26 -21.86
CA ARG A 17 -15.35 29.60 -22.53
C ARG A 17 -14.58 28.68 -21.58
N LYS A 18 -14.34 29.11 -20.33
CA LYS A 18 -13.68 28.27 -19.31
C LYS A 18 -14.51 27.01 -19.01
N LYS A 19 -15.81 27.15 -18.75
CA LYS A 19 -16.72 26.01 -18.52
C LYS A 19 -16.80 25.08 -19.71
N LEU A 20 -16.84 25.64 -20.92
CA LEU A 20 -16.88 24.85 -22.16
C LEU A 20 -15.60 24.03 -22.32
N ASN A 21 -14.43 24.64 -22.10
CA ASN A 21 -13.14 23.96 -22.14
C ASN A 21 -13.02 22.88 -21.06
N GLU A 22 -13.46 23.14 -19.83
CA GLU A 22 -13.53 22.14 -18.76
C GLU A 22 -14.41 20.95 -19.15
N MET A 23 -15.59 21.20 -19.72
CA MET A 23 -16.50 20.16 -20.19
C MET A 23 -15.89 19.33 -21.34
N TYR A 24 -15.26 19.98 -22.32
CA TYR A 24 -14.59 19.28 -23.43
C TYR A 24 -13.38 18.47 -22.96
N LEU A 25 -12.61 18.97 -21.99
CA LEU A 25 -11.51 18.20 -21.39
C LEU A 25 -12.03 16.97 -20.66
N ILE A 26 -13.15 17.07 -19.94
CA ILE A 26 -13.79 15.92 -19.29
C ILE A 26 -14.28 14.90 -20.32
N GLU A 27 -14.98 15.33 -21.37
CA GLU A 27 -15.45 14.42 -22.42
C GLU A 27 -14.29 13.79 -23.20
N PHE A 28 -13.25 14.57 -23.51
CA PHE A 28 -12.07 14.07 -24.20
C PHE A 28 -11.32 13.07 -23.33
N HIS A 29 -11.10 13.38 -22.05
CA HIS A 29 -10.47 12.46 -21.10
C HIS A 29 -11.29 11.18 -20.96
N PHE A 30 -12.62 11.27 -20.84
CA PHE A 30 -13.51 10.12 -20.80
C PHE A 30 -13.47 9.28 -22.09
N LEU A 31 -13.43 9.93 -23.26
CA LEU A 31 -13.37 9.26 -24.54
C LEU A 31 -12.02 8.56 -24.75
N VAL A 32 -10.91 9.24 -24.43
CA VAL A 32 -9.55 8.70 -24.50
C VAL A 32 -9.40 7.53 -23.52
N ASP A 33 -9.83 7.67 -22.27
CA ASP A 33 -9.83 6.59 -21.28
C ASP A 33 -10.67 5.41 -21.74
N SER A 34 -11.88 5.65 -22.25
CA SER A 34 -12.77 4.60 -22.72
C SER A 34 -12.18 3.85 -23.93
N CYS A 35 -11.61 4.59 -24.89
CA CYS A 35 -10.95 4.01 -26.05
C CYS A 35 -9.68 3.25 -25.66
N PHE A 36 -8.87 3.80 -24.76
CA PHE A 36 -7.67 3.17 -24.25
C PHE A 36 -8.00 1.90 -23.47
N ARG A 37 -8.93 1.95 -22.51
CA ARG A 37 -9.41 0.77 -21.76
C ARG A 37 -9.91 -0.32 -22.69
N ARG A 38 -10.66 0.04 -23.74
CA ARG A 38 -11.14 -0.92 -24.73
C ARG A 38 -9.98 -1.56 -25.49
N ARG A 39 -9.02 -0.77 -25.99
CA ARG A 39 -7.85 -1.27 -26.72
C ARG A 39 -6.95 -2.13 -25.82
N PHE A 40 -6.70 -1.70 -24.60
CA PHE A 40 -5.92 -2.43 -23.60
C PHE A 40 -6.59 -3.76 -23.24
N LYS A 41 -7.92 -3.77 -23.04
CA LYS A 41 -8.67 -5.02 -22.84
C LYS A 41 -8.54 -5.99 -24.01
N GLU A 42 -8.59 -5.50 -25.25
CA GLU A 42 -8.37 -6.34 -26.43
C GLU A 42 -6.92 -6.84 -26.53
N PHE A 43 -5.94 -6.02 -26.13
CA PHE A 43 -4.55 -6.43 -25.99
C PHE A 43 -4.38 -7.55 -24.96
N CYS A 44 -4.91 -7.41 -23.75
CA CYS A 44 -4.89 -8.45 -22.71
C CYS A 44 -5.51 -9.76 -23.23
N LYS A 45 -6.71 -9.70 -23.83
CA LYS A 45 -7.35 -10.90 -24.43
C LYS A 45 -6.51 -11.54 -25.54
N LYS A 46 -5.78 -10.73 -26.32
CA LYS A 46 -4.87 -11.23 -27.35
C LYS A 46 -3.66 -11.90 -26.70
N MET A 47 -3.09 -11.31 -25.66
CA MET A 47 -2.01 -11.90 -24.87
C MET A 47 -2.41 -13.24 -24.25
N GLU A 48 -3.60 -13.34 -23.65
CA GLU A 48 -4.09 -14.62 -23.12
C GLU A 48 -4.25 -15.68 -24.22
N ARG A 49 -4.72 -15.29 -25.41
CA ARG A 49 -4.82 -16.19 -26.57
C ARG A 49 -3.45 -16.66 -27.07
N VAL A 50 -2.50 -15.74 -27.17
CA VAL A 50 -1.11 -16.02 -27.59
C VAL A 50 -0.43 -16.92 -26.55
N ALA A 51 -0.57 -16.61 -25.26
CA ALA A 51 0.01 -17.41 -24.18
C ALA A 51 -0.51 -18.87 -24.19
N LYS A 52 -1.81 -19.06 -24.45
CA LYS A 52 -2.41 -20.39 -24.63
C LYS A 52 -1.86 -21.11 -25.87
N HIS A 53 -1.64 -20.38 -26.97
CA HIS A 53 -1.19 -20.95 -28.23
C HIS A 53 0.30 -21.35 -28.20
N HIS A 54 1.14 -20.53 -27.57
CA HIS A 54 2.60 -20.71 -27.61
C HIS A 54 3.16 -21.63 -26.51
N ARG A 55 2.33 -22.29 -25.67
CA ARG A 55 2.77 -23.09 -24.51
C ARG A 55 3.99 -22.44 -23.84
N PHE A 56 3.82 -21.26 -23.23
CA PHE A 56 4.89 -20.69 -22.42
C PHE A 56 5.28 -21.71 -21.34
N HIS A 57 6.37 -22.42 -21.60
CA HIS A 57 7.00 -23.37 -20.71
C HIS A 57 7.79 -22.55 -19.72
N LEU A 58 7.13 -22.07 -18.66
CA LEU A 58 7.87 -21.66 -17.47
C LEU A 58 8.29 -22.95 -16.76
N GLU A 59 9.34 -23.56 -17.31
CA GLU A 59 10.02 -24.69 -16.71
C GLU A 59 10.78 -24.15 -15.50
N TYR A 60 10.15 -24.21 -14.32
CA TYR A 60 10.91 -24.18 -13.08
C TYR A 60 11.64 -25.54 -13.01
N HIS A 61 12.96 -25.49 -13.13
CA HIS A 61 13.80 -26.66 -13.28
C HIS A 61 13.95 -27.39 -11.94
N GLU A 62 12.96 -28.19 -11.56
CA GLU A 62 13.15 -29.21 -10.53
C GLU A 62 12.84 -30.59 -11.09
N SER A 63 13.89 -31.39 -11.15
CA SER A 63 14.00 -32.69 -11.81
C SER A 63 13.07 -33.75 -11.23
N THR A 64 11.77 -33.70 -11.50
CA THR A 64 10.88 -34.85 -11.37
C THR A 64 9.73 -34.75 -12.37
N LYS A 65 9.40 -35.89 -13.00
CA LYS A 65 8.27 -36.05 -13.91
C LYS A 65 6.96 -35.56 -13.27
N ILE A 66 6.56 -34.32 -13.54
CA ILE A 66 5.24 -33.80 -13.18
C ILE A 66 4.36 -33.83 -14.44
N SER A 67 3.18 -34.39 -14.23
CA SER A 67 2.09 -34.55 -15.19
C SER A 67 1.86 -33.29 -16.03
N SER A 68 1.51 -33.49 -17.29
CA SER A 68 1.25 -32.46 -18.31
C SER A 68 0.02 -31.57 -18.03
N GLN A 69 -0.32 -31.27 -16.77
CA GLN A 69 -1.58 -30.67 -16.34
C GLN A 69 -1.48 -29.22 -15.84
N ASN A 70 -0.29 -28.67 -15.59
CA ASN A 70 -0.16 -27.28 -15.11
C ASN A 70 0.42 -26.37 -16.19
N ILE A 71 -0.35 -26.17 -17.27
CA ILE A 71 -0.13 -25.02 -18.15
C ILE A 71 -0.68 -23.82 -17.38
N SER A 72 0.22 -23.02 -16.78
CA SER A 72 -0.13 -21.74 -16.15
C SER A 72 -0.71 -20.80 -17.22
N GLN A 73 -2.04 -20.81 -17.36
CA GLN A 73 -2.74 -19.84 -18.18
C GLN A 73 -2.50 -18.46 -17.57
N ILE A 74 -1.76 -17.60 -18.28
CA ILE A 74 -1.72 -16.17 -17.97
C ILE A 74 -3.17 -15.66 -18.06
N ARG A 75 -3.65 -15.05 -16.97
CA ARG A 75 -4.95 -14.40 -16.87
C ARG A 75 -4.73 -12.99 -16.35
N PHE A 76 -5.40 -12.02 -16.97
CA PHE A 76 -5.38 -10.66 -16.48
C PHE A 76 -6.52 -10.48 -15.48
N ASP A 77 -6.15 -10.02 -14.29
CA ASP A 77 -7.11 -9.72 -13.24
C ASP A 77 -7.61 -8.28 -13.32
N ILE A 78 -8.79 -8.02 -12.76
CA ILE A 78 -9.40 -6.69 -12.72
C ILE A 78 -9.62 -6.33 -11.25
N PRO A 79 -9.02 -5.25 -10.73
CA PRO A 79 -9.25 -4.81 -9.37
C PRO A 79 -10.71 -4.47 -9.10
N TYR A 80 -11.23 -4.93 -7.97
CA TYR A 80 -12.57 -4.64 -7.48
C TYR A 80 -12.57 -3.25 -6.85
N ARG A 81 -12.97 -2.25 -7.63
CA ARG A 81 -12.93 -0.84 -7.20
C ARG A 81 -13.78 -0.55 -5.96
N ASP A 82 -14.92 -1.23 -5.84
CA ASP A 82 -15.88 -1.02 -4.76
C ASP A 82 -15.39 -1.60 -3.41
N LEU A 83 -14.38 -2.47 -3.45
CA LEU A 83 -13.71 -3.02 -2.27
C LEU A 83 -12.35 -2.35 -2.00
N GLY A 84 -12.03 -1.28 -2.74
CA GLY A 84 -10.78 -0.56 -2.58
C GLY A 84 -10.82 0.39 -1.39
N PHE A 85 -9.70 0.50 -0.67
CA PHE A 85 -9.54 1.40 0.47
C PHE A 85 -8.22 2.16 0.36
N HIS A 86 -8.13 3.31 1.03
CA HIS A 86 -6.90 4.09 1.06
C HIS A 86 -6.01 3.68 2.23
N GLY A 87 -4.70 3.64 2.00
CA GLY A 87 -3.71 3.35 3.03
C GLY A 87 -2.30 3.69 2.55
N VAL A 88 -1.32 3.52 3.43
CA VAL A 88 0.09 3.84 3.19
C VAL A 88 0.91 2.55 3.29
N PRO A 89 1.02 1.77 2.19
CA PRO A 89 1.83 0.56 2.16
C PRO A 89 3.33 0.87 2.05
N ASN A 90 3.67 2.06 1.57
CA ASN A 90 5.03 2.53 1.42
C ASN A 90 5.18 3.92 2.08
N ARG A 91 5.18 5.00 1.29
CA ARG A 91 5.38 6.37 1.78
C ARG A 91 4.16 7.27 1.58
N GLU A 92 3.38 7.02 0.53
CA GLU A 92 2.24 7.87 0.16
C GLU A 92 0.91 7.15 0.41
N MET A 93 -0.15 7.94 0.58
CA MET A 93 -1.50 7.44 0.71
C MET A 93 -2.04 7.10 -0.67
N VAL A 94 -2.25 5.80 -0.91
CA VAL A 94 -2.65 5.27 -2.21
C VAL A 94 -3.93 4.45 -2.10
N LEU A 95 -4.64 4.30 -3.21
CA LEU A 95 -5.79 3.41 -3.30
C LEU A 95 -5.31 1.96 -3.47
N ILE A 96 -5.54 1.12 -2.46
CA ILE A 96 -5.25 -0.30 -2.48
C ILE A 96 -6.53 -1.05 -2.86
N GLN A 97 -6.42 -2.01 -3.78
CA GLN A 97 -7.57 -2.68 -4.37
C GLN A 97 -7.37 -4.19 -4.39
N PRO A 98 -8.34 -4.98 -3.91
CA PRO A 98 -8.29 -6.42 -4.07
C PRO A 98 -8.62 -6.80 -5.51
N THR A 99 -8.08 -7.95 -5.92
CA THR A 99 -8.35 -8.65 -7.17
C THR A 99 -8.80 -10.08 -6.82
N VAL A 100 -8.88 -11.02 -7.77
CA VAL A 100 -9.26 -12.40 -7.46
C VAL A 100 -8.24 -13.08 -6.55
N ARG A 101 -6.94 -12.77 -6.71
CA ARG A 101 -5.85 -13.46 -5.99
C ARG A 101 -4.84 -12.55 -5.32
N CYS A 102 -4.91 -11.24 -5.52
CA CYS A 102 -3.93 -10.30 -5.01
C CYS A 102 -4.59 -9.08 -4.38
N LEU A 103 -3.91 -8.47 -3.42
CA LEU A 103 -4.15 -7.10 -2.95
C LEU A 103 -3.09 -6.20 -3.56
N VAL A 104 -3.48 -5.14 -4.28
CA VAL A 104 -2.53 -4.39 -5.12
C VAL A 104 -2.72 -2.87 -5.06
N ASN A 105 -1.62 -2.16 -5.23
CA ASN A 105 -1.58 -0.83 -5.82
C ASN A 105 -0.58 -0.85 -6.98
N LEU A 106 -1.08 -0.62 -8.20
CA LEU A 106 -0.28 -0.60 -9.44
C LEU A 106 -0.27 0.79 -10.11
N THR A 107 -0.87 1.78 -9.45
CA THR A 107 -1.00 3.14 -10.01
C THR A 107 0.20 4.00 -9.64
N GLU A 108 0.80 3.75 -8.47
CA GLU A 108 1.89 4.57 -7.94
C GLU A 108 3.11 3.69 -7.67
N THR A 109 4.30 4.27 -7.85
CA THR A 109 5.58 3.59 -7.61
C THR A 109 6.15 4.04 -6.27
N PRO A 110 6.65 3.12 -5.41
CA PRO A 110 6.81 1.68 -5.66
C PRO A 110 5.48 0.92 -5.66
N PHE A 111 5.34 -0.05 -6.57
CA PHE A 111 4.13 -0.86 -6.65
C PHE A 111 3.97 -1.73 -5.41
N PHE A 112 2.75 -1.83 -4.91
CA PHE A 112 2.38 -2.74 -3.84
C PHE A 112 1.65 -3.95 -4.42
N LEU A 113 2.11 -5.17 -4.11
CA LEU A 113 1.47 -6.40 -4.54
C LEU A 113 1.67 -7.49 -3.49
N VAL A 114 0.55 -8.06 -3.04
CA VAL A 114 0.52 -9.21 -2.15
C VAL A 114 -0.39 -10.27 -2.74
N GLU A 115 0.12 -11.50 -2.89
CA GLU A 115 -0.69 -12.65 -3.27
C GLU A 115 -1.45 -13.16 -2.03
N LEU A 116 -2.78 -13.21 -2.10
CA LEU A 116 -3.65 -13.60 -1.00
C LEU A 116 -3.38 -15.04 -0.54
N ASP A 117 -3.04 -15.93 -1.48
CA ASP A 117 -2.70 -17.33 -1.17
C ASP A 117 -1.42 -17.49 -0.35
N ARG A 118 -0.59 -16.44 -0.23
CA ARG A 118 0.63 -16.44 0.60
C ARG A 118 0.43 -15.79 1.96
N VAL A 119 -0.74 -15.21 2.21
CA VAL A 119 -1.09 -14.62 3.50
C VAL A 119 -1.39 -15.74 4.47
N GLU A 120 -0.80 -15.68 5.66
CA GLU A 120 -1.07 -16.58 6.78
C GLU A 120 -2.15 -15.97 7.69
N HIS A 121 -1.96 -14.71 8.07
CA HIS A 121 -2.80 -14.02 9.04
C HIS A 121 -2.70 -12.50 8.85
N ILE A 122 -3.73 -11.77 9.27
CA ILE A 122 -3.72 -10.31 9.31
C ILE A 122 -3.92 -9.81 10.73
N HIS A 123 -3.11 -8.86 11.17
CA HIS A 123 -3.29 -8.21 12.46
C HIS A 123 -3.55 -6.72 12.26
N PHE A 124 -4.61 -6.20 12.88
CA PHE A 124 -4.90 -4.78 12.89
C PHE A 124 -4.32 -4.14 14.15
N GLU A 125 -3.44 -3.16 13.98
CA GLU A 125 -2.88 -2.39 15.09
C GLU A 125 -3.60 -1.04 15.22
N ARG A 126 -3.52 -0.45 16.42
CA ARG A 126 -4.05 0.89 16.71
C ARG A 126 -5.58 1.00 16.54
N CYS A 127 -6.28 -0.13 16.62
CA CYS A 127 -7.74 -0.22 16.60
C CYS A 127 -8.34 0.22 17.95
N THR A 128 -8.37 1.54 18.19
CA THR A 128 -9.00 2.12 19.38
C THR A 128 -10.19 3.00 18.99
N PHE A 129 -11.13 3.22 19.91
CA PHE A 129 -12.27 4.12 19.67
C PHE A 129 -11.86 5.58 19.42
N ARG A 130 -10.67 5.99 19.91
CA ARG A 130 -10.15 7.35 19.75
C ARG A 130 -9.39 7.53 18.43
N SER A 131 -8.84 6.45 17.87
CA SER A 131 -8.07 6.49 16.64
C SER A 131 -8.96 6.81 15.44
N LYS A 132 -8.49 7.66 14.54
CA LYS A 132 -9.15 7.89 13.23
C LYS A 132 -8.70 6.90 12.17
N ASN A 133 -7.54 6.30 12.38
CA ASN A 133 -6.89 5.36 11.49
C ASN A 133 -6.35 4.16 12.28
N PHE A 134 -6.15 3.07 11.58
CA PHE A 134 -5.50 1.86 12.07
C PHE A 134 -4.44 1.41 11.07
N ASP A 135 -3.59 0.47 11.49
CA ASP A 135 -2.66 -0.18 10.57
C ASP A 135 -3.06 -1.62 10.36
N MET A 136 -2.84 -2.10 9.15
CA MET A 136 -3.08 -3.48 8.76
C MET A 136 -1.74 -4.16 8.49
N ILE A 137 -1.42 -5.15 9.32
CA ILE A 137 -0.21 -5.96 9.19
C ILE A 137 -0.55 -7.28 8.52
N ILE A 138 0.14 -7.59 7.44
CA ILE A 138 -0.03 -8.80 6.64
C ILE A 138 1.13 -9.74 6.96
N ILE A 139 0.81 -10.83 7.65
CA ILE A 139 1.74 -11.89 7.99
C ILE A 139 1.71 -12.93 6.87
N LEU A 140 2.87 -13.26 6.32
CA LEU A 140 2.99 -14.24 5.23
C LEU A 140 3.25 -15.63 5.80
N GLN A 141 2.85 -16.67 5.06
CA GLN A 141 3.14 -18.08 5.39
C GLN A 141 4.65 -18.36 5.47
N ASN A 142 5.45 -17.60 4.73
CA ASN A 142 6.90 -17.65 4.87
C ASN A 142 7.35 -16.74 6.02
N PHE A 143 7.54 -17.32 7.20
CA PHE A 143 7.96 -16.58 8.38
C PHE A 143 9.36 -15.95 8.27
N ASP A 144 10.19 -16.36 7.29
CA ASP A 144 11.49 -15.72 7.01
C ASP A 144 11.37 -14.31 6.45
N VAL A 145 10.20 -13.94 5.96
CA VAL A 145 9.91 -12.58 5.50
C VAL A 145 9.21 -11.83 6.62
N LEU A 146 9.67 -10.61 6.89
CA LEU A 146 8.98 -9.73 7.84
C LEU A 146 7.57 -9.40 7.32
N PRO A 147 6.57 -9.25 8.22
CA PRO A 147 5.24 -8.84 7.84
C PRO A 147 5.24 -7.51 7.06
N LEU A 148 4.30 -7.40 6.12
CA LEU A 148 4.09 -6.17 5.37
C LEU A 148 3.08 -5.30 6.12
N SER A 149 3.24 -3.98 6.10
CA SER A 149 2.30 -3.06 6.72
C SER A 149 1.59 -2.21 5.69
N ILE A 150 0.32 -1.94 5.94
CA ILE A 150 -0.46 -0.90 5.30
C ILE A 150 -0.90 0.05 6.41
N ASN A 151 -0.27 1.22 6.46
CA ASN A 151 -0.49 2.16 7.54
C ASN A 151 -1.63 3.13 7.26
N ALA A 152 -2.13 3.78 8.30
CA ALA A 152 -3.05 4.91 8.22
C ALA A 152 -4.34 4.62 7.41
N VAL A 153 -4.87 3.41 7.54
CA VAL A 153 -6.15 3.02 6.94
C VAL A 153 -7.29 3.68 7.73
N PRO A 154 -8.26 4.36 7.09
CA PRO A 154 -9.37 4.99 7.79
C PRO A 154 -10.22 3.99 8.57
N MET A 155 -10.57 4.30 9.83
CA MET A 155 -11.35 3.39 10.70
C MET A 155 -12.71 2.99 10.13
N ASN A 156 -13.33 3.81 9.28
CA ASN A 156 -14.61 3.48 8.65
C ASN A 156 -14.50 2.33 7.63
N GLU A 157 -13.29 1.96 7.20
CA GLU A 157 -13.04 0.83 6.29
C GLU A 157 -12.86 -0.49 7.04
N LEU A 158 -12.68 -0.48 8.36
CA LEU A 158 -12.35 -1.65 9.16
C LEU A 158 -13.36 -2.79 8.98
N ASP A 159 -14.65 -2.50 9.13
CA ASP A 159 -15.72 -3.50 9.02
C ASP A 159 -15.78 -4.12 7.61
N ALA A 160 -15.64 -3.28 6.57
CA ALA A 160 -15.66 -3.73 5.17
C ALA A 160 -14.44 -4.61 4.84
N ILE A 161 -13.26 -4.26 5.37
CA ILE A 161 -12.05 -5.07 5.21
C ILE A 161 -12.20 -6.40 5.96
N GLN A 162 -12.73 -6.41 7.17
CA GLN A 162 -12.96 -7.65 7.93
C GLN A 162 -13.94 -8.61 7.25
N GLU A 163 -15.02 -8.08 6.68
CA GLU A 163 -15.97 -8.86 5.88
C GLU A 163 -15.26 -9.47 4.65
N TRP A 164 -14.49 -8.65 3.92
CA TRP A 164 -13.72 -9.11 2.77
C TRP A 164 -12.69 -10.20 3.13
N LEU A 165 -11.97 -10.05 4.25
CA LEU A 165 -11.04 -11.07 4.73
C LEU A 165 -11.73 -12.38 5.10
N THR A 166 -12.91 -12.28 5.71
CA THR A 166 -13.77 -13.45 6.03
C THR A 166 -14.18 -14.18 4.76
N ASP A 167 -14.62 -13.47 3.73
CA ASP A 167 -14.96 -14.04 2.42
C ASP A 167 -13.75 -14.73 1.75
N CYS A 168 -12.56 -14.19 1.96
CA CYS A 168 -11.30 -14.77 1.48
C CYS A 168 -10.79 -15.93 2.36
N SER A 169 -11.49 -16.27 3.46
CA SER A 169 -11.04 -17.24 4.47
C SER A 169 -9.68 -16.93 5.08
N ILE A 170 -9.34 -15.64 5.20
CA ILE A 170 -8.12 -15.17 5.85
C ILE A 170 -8.45 -14.82 7.30
N THR A 171 -7.71 -15.42 8.23
CA THR A 171 -7.89 -15.14 9.66
C THR A 171 -7.30 -13.79 10.03
N TYR A 172 -7.91 -13.11 10.99
CA TYR A 172 -7.43 -11.82 11.47
C TYR A 172 -7.59 -11.64 12.98
N THR A 173 -6.79 -10.73 13.55
CA THR A 173 -6.88 -10.25 14.94
C THR A 173 -6.80 -8.72 14.94
N ALA A 174 -7.19 -8.09 16.05
CA ALA A 174 -7.09 -6.66 16.25
C ALA A 174 -6.53 -6.39 17.64
N GLY A 175 -5.69 -5.36 17.76
CA GLY A 175 -5.09 -4.89 19.00
C GLY A 175 -4.97 -3.37 19.02
N GLN A 176 -4.82 -2.80 20.22
CA GLN A 176 -4.70 -1.36 20.43
C GLN A 176 -3.26 -0.87 20.26
N ALA A 177 -2.28 -1.72 20.57
CA ALA A 177 -0.85 -1.40 20.52
C ALA A 177 -0.19 -1.84 19.20
N SER A 178 0.92 -1.20 18.87
CA SER A 178 1.82 -1.66 17.80
C SER A 178 2.84 -2.65 18.32
N MET A 179 3.17 -3.66 17.51
CA MET A 179 4.00 -4.79 17.92
C MET A 179 5.41 -4.73 17.32
N SER A 180 6.38 -5.26 18.06
CA SER A 180 7.72 -5.52 17.53
C SER A 180 7.73 -6.80 16.71
N TRP A 181 7.32 -6.70 15.44
CA TRP A 181 7.14 -7.86 14.55
C TRP A 181 8.39 -8.72 14.39
N LYS A 182 9.59 -8.13 14.45
CA LYS A 182 10.83 -8.91 14.41
C LYS A 182 10.93 -9.88 15.60
N SER A 183 10.57 -9.42 16.81
CA SER A 183 10.56 -10.26 18.01
C SER A 183 9.44 -11.29 17.96
N VAL A 184 8.24 -10.87 17.54
CA VAL A 184 7.08 -11.76 17.38
C VAL A 184 7.38 -12.91 16.41
N MET A 185 7.89 -12.60 15.21
CA MET A 185 8.20 -13.63 14.22
C MET A 185 9.30 -14.59 14.67
N ASN A 186 10.29 -14.12 15.44
CA ASN A 186 11.32 -14.99 16.01
C ASN A 186 10.75 -15.94 17.07
N LEU A 187 9.82 -15.46 17.90
CA LEU A 187 9.12 -16.29 18.88
C LEU A 187 8.30 -17.38 18.19
N VAL A 188 7.51 -17.00 17.18
CA VAL A 188 6.63 -17.91 16.43
C VAL A 188 7.43 -18.99 15.70
N LYS A 189 8.54 -18.64 15.05
CA LYS A 189 9.43 -19.64 14.41
C LYS A 189 10.04 -20.63 15.38
N GLY A 190 10.27 -20.20 16.62
CA GLY A 190 10.90 -21.00 17.67
C GLY A 190 9.95 -21.98 18.34
N ASP A 191 8.63 -21.87 18.13
CA ASP A 191 7.61 -22.67 18.79
C ASP A 191 6.98 -23.70 17.82
N PRO A 192 7.37 -24.99 17.89
CA PRO A 192 6.76 -26.05 17.09
C PRO A 192 5.29 -26.32 17.40
N ARG A 193 4.82 -25.88 18.59
CA ARG A 193 3.46 -26.07 19.09
C ARG A 193 2.67 -24.77 19.00
N PHE A 194 3.07 -23.82 18.16
CA PHE A 194 2.44 -22.50 18.04
C PHE A 194 0.91 -22.58 17.88
N TYR A 195 0.42 -23.52 17.07
CA TYR A 195 -1.01 -23.72 16.82
C TYR A 195 -1.71 -24.66 17.82
N GLU A 196 -0.99 -25.23 18.80
CA GLU A 196 -1.60 -26.08 19.83
C GLU A 196 -2.19 -25.24 20.96
N GLU A 197 -3.29 -25.72 21.55
CA GLU A 197 -3.95 -25.07 22.71
C GLU A 197 -3.21 -25.31 24.04
N THR A 198 -2.14 -26.10 24.02
CA THR A 198 -1.33 -26.43 25.20
C THR A 198 0.13 -26.10 24.97
N ASP A 199 0.79 -25.55 25.98
CA ASP A 199 2.22 -25.33 25.98
C ASP A 199 3.02 -26.63 26.20
N GLU A 200 4.36 -26.54 26.26
CA GLU A 200 5.26 -27.66 26.54
C GLU A 200 5.04 -28.31 27.92
N HIS A 201 4.41 -27.61 28.85
CA HIS A 201 4.10 -28.07 30.21
C HIS A 201 2.68 -28.62 30.35
N GLY A 202 1.85 -28.50 29.30
CA GLY A 202 0.45 -28.94 29.30
C GLY A 202 -0.53 -27.91 29.84
N GLU A 203 -0.08 -26.67 30.07
CA GLU A 203 -0.94 -25.55 30.45
C GLU A 203 -1.65 -24.98 29.22
N SER A 204 -2.86 -24.46 29.42
CA SER A 204 -3.66 -23.88 28.34
C SER A 204 -3.02 -22.58 27.85
N LYS A 205 -2.78 -22.48 26.54
CA LYS A 205 -2.32 -21.24 25.88
C LYS A 205 -3.26 -20.84 24.72
N PRO A 206 -3.34 -19.55 24.37
CA PRO A 206 -4.03 -19.13 23.16
C PRO A 206 -3.41 -19.79 21.93
N ALA A 207 -4.24 -20.39 21.08
CA ALA A 207 -3.77 -21.12 19.91
C ALA A 207 -3.42 -20.17 18.76
N GLY A 208 -2.27 -20.39 18.12
CA GLY A 208 -1.82 -19.62 16.97
C GLY A 208 -1.79 -18.13 17.27
N TRP A 209 -2.37 -17.31 16.39
CA TRP A 209 -2.32 -15.85 16.46
C TRP A 209 -3.21 -15.21 17.55
N GLN A 210 -3.96 -16.00 18.31
CA GLN A 210 -4.86 -15.48 19.34
C GLN A 210 -4.14 -14.73 20.48
N PHE A 211 -2.85 -15.03 20.72
CA PHE A 211 -2.09 -14.33 21.75
C PHE A 211 -1.93 -12.83 21.44
N LEU A 212 -2.04 -12.42 20.18
CA LEU A 212 -1.99 -11.01 19.77
C LEU A 212 -3.13 -10.17 20.35
N GLN A 213 -4.22 -10.80 20.79
CA GLN A 213 -5.35 -10.13 21.44
C GLN A 213 -5.20 -10.04 22.97
N ALA A 214 -4.27 -10.78 23.57
CA ALA A 214 -4.14 -10.86 25.02
C ALA A 214 -3.51 -9.59 25.64
N ASP A 215 -2.69 -8.87 24.87
CA ASP A 215 -1.99 -7.66 25.32
C ASP A 215 -2.92 -6.44 25.53
N ASP A 216 -4.16 -6.49 25.02
CA ASP A 216 -5.16 -5.42 25.22
C ASP A 216 -5.77 -5.40 26.64
N ASN A 217 -5.61 -6.46 27.43
CA ASN A 217 -6.21 -6.58 28.76
C ASN A 217 -5.31 -6.07 29.90
N HIS A 218 -4.11 -5.54 29.62
CA HIS A 218 -3.21 -5.11 30.70
C HIS A 218 -3.43 -3.68 31.20
N ASP A 219 -4.21 -2.83 30.52
CA ASP A 219 -4.27 -1.39 30.83
C ASP A 219 -5.71 -0.85 31.04
N GLY A 220 -6.52 -1.61 31.79
CA GLY A 220 -7.94 -1.31 32.01
C GLY A 220 -8.34 -1.06 33.47
N ASN A 221 -7.41 -0.65 34.34
CA ASN A 221 -7.74 -0.34 35.74
C ASN A 221 -6.92 0.84 36.30
N GLU A 222 -6.92 1.96 35.58
CA GLU A 222 -6.72 3.27 36.22
C GLU A 222 -8.07 3.70 36.78
N GLU A 223 -8.27 3.45 38.08
CA GLU A 223 -9.34 4.09 38.82
C GLU A 223 -9.11 5.61 38.80
N GLU A 224 -10.13 6.33 38.35
CA GLU A 224 -10.28 7.78 38.51
C GLU A 224 -10.21 8.13 40.01
N ASP A 225 -9.03 8.52 40.50
CA ASP A 225 -8.89 9.21 41.79
C ASP A 225 -8.89 10.73 41.54
N ASP A 226 -10.10 11.26 41.40
CA ASP A 226 -10.42 12.68 41.50
C ASP A 226 -10.21 13.13 42.96
N GLY A 227 -8.97 13.50 43.29
CA GLY A 227 -8.54 13.91 44.63
C GLY A 227 -7.91 15.31 44.63
N ASP A 228 -8.73 16.32 44.42
CA ASP A 228 -8.44 17.75 44.53
C ASP A 228 -8.18 18.13 46.01
N GLU A 229 -6.95 18.48 46.42
CA GLU A 229 -6.69 19.18 47.70
C GLU A 229 -5.37 20.02 47.66
N ASP A 230 -5.57 21.33 47.56
CA ASP A 230 -4.68 22.48 47.75
C ASP A 230 -3.78 22.41 49.02
N TYR A 231 -2.51 22.83 48.94
CA TYR A 231 -1.86 23.79 49.86
C TYR A 231 -0.33 23.98 49.61
N SER A 232 -0.02 25.06 48.89
CA SER A 232 1.03 26.10 49.05
C SER A 232 2.37 25.90 49.82
N ALA A 233 3.42 26.36 49.13
CA ALA A 233 4.60 27.16 49.55
C ALA A 233 5.87 26.47 50.11
N GLY A 234 6.95 26.64 49.35
CA GLY A 234 8.34 26.47 49.78
C GLY A 234 9.31 26.88 48.66
N ASP A 235 9.77 28.12 48.75
CA ASP A 235 10.77 28.83 47.94
C ASP A 235 12.19 28.25 48.08
N ASP A 236 13.02 28.44 47.04
CA ASP A 236 14.50 28.37 46.92
C ASP A 236 14.83 27.73 45.55
N ASP A 237 15.02 28.51 44.48
CA ASP A 237 16.18 29.34 44.11
C ASP A 237 17.36 28.51 43.58
N ASP A 238 18.03 29.11 42.61
CA ASP A 238 19.33 28.77 42.03
C ASP A 238 19.43 27.85 40.79
N GLU A 239 19.72 28.56 39.70
CA GLU A 239 20.90 28.44 38.83
C GLU A 239 20.69 27.95 37.39
N ASP A 240 20.68 28.97 36.52
CA ASP A 240 21.00 28.95 35.10
C ASP A 240 22.31 28.19 34.81
N GLU A 241 22.27 27.20 33.92
CA GLU A 241 23.42 26.86 33.07
C GLU A 241 22.94 26.69 31.64
N ASP A 242 23.25 27.72 30.85
CA ASP A 242 23.20 27.75 29.40
C ASP A 242 24.18 26.71 28.83
N GLU A 243 23.68 25.70 28.10
CA GLU A 243 24.50 24.91 27.18
C GLU A 243 24.08 25.24 25.74
N GLU A 244 24.91 26.10 25.13
CA GLU A 244 25.00 26.36 23.71
C GLU A 244 25.57 25.11 23.02
N ASP A 245 24.74 24.37 22.26
CA ASP A 245 25.25 23.36 21.34
C ASP A 245 25.20 23.91 19.91
N GLU A 246 26.42 24.01 19.36
CA GLU A 246 26.78 24.48 18.02
C GLU A 246 26.38 23.44 16.97
N ASP A 247 25.39 23.77 16.13
CA ASP A 247 25.08 23.01 14.91
C ASP A 247 26.16 23.29 13.84
N GLU A 248 27.11 22.37 13.68
CA GLU A 248 28.05 22.31 12.55
C GLU A 248 27.33 21.84 11.28
N GLU A 249 27.13 22.79 10.36
CA GLU A 249 26.71 22.57 8.97
C GLU A 249 27.88 22.02 8.13
N GLU A 250 27.85 20.73 7.80
CA GLU A 250 28.61 20.14 6.69
C GLU A 250 27.63 19.43 5.74
N ASP A 251 27.26 20.09 4.64
CA ASP A 251 26.76 19.40 3.45
C ASP A 251 27.52 19.93 2.23
N ASP A 252 28.37 19.06 1.68
CA ASP A 252 29.30 19.27 0.58
C ASP A 252 28.55 19.55 -0.74
N GLU A 253 28.77 20.74 -1.29
CA GLU A 253 28.48 21.06 -2.69
C GLU A 253 29.58 20.49 -3.61
N GLU A 254 29.33 19.34 -4.25
CA GLU A 254 30.07 18.96 -5.47
C GLU A 254 29.21 19.15 -6.73
N ASP A 255 29.41 20.33 -7.32
CA ASP A 255 29.18 20.67 -8.72
C ASP A 255 30.10 19.84 -9.63
N VAL A 256 29.53 18.96 -10.46
CA VAL A 256 30.19 18.44 -11.66
C VAL A 256 29.36 18.80 -12.88
N ASN A 257 29.55 20.03 -13.34
CA ASN A 257 29.45 20.43 -14.73
C ASN A 257 30.34 19.55 -15.62
N GLY A 258 29.71 18.80 -16.53
CA GLY A 258 30.36 18.10 -17.66
C GLY A 258 29.52 18.29 -18.91
N ASP A 259 29.77 19.40 -19.60
CA ASP A 259 29.25 19.75 -20.92
C ASP A 259 30.10 19.09 -22.02
N ASP A 260 29.52 18.99 -23.21
CA ASP A 260 30.05 18.56 -24.52
C ASP A 260 30.37 17.06 -24.73
N ASP A 261 29.57 16.39 -25.57
CA ASP A 261 29.94 16.26 -26.99
C ASP A 261 28.80 15.67 -27.85
N GLU A 262 28.62 16.32 -29.00
CA GLU A 262 27.68 16.08 -30.09
C GLU A 262 28.01 14.81 -30.91
N ASP A 263 27.03 14.43 -31.75
CA ASP A 263 27.09 13.50 -32.90
C ASP A 263 27.16 11.98 -32.64
N ASP A 264 26.03 11.30 -32.91
CA ASP A 264 26.07 10.06 -33.71
C ASP A 264 24.71 9.73 -34.38
N ASP A 265 24.67 9.94 -35.68
CA ASP A 265 24.04 9.10 -36.71
C ASP A 265 22.52 8.83 -36.66
N ALA A 266 21.74 9.88 -36.93
CA ALA A 266 20.44 9.73 -37.57
C ALA A 266 20.63 9.27 -39.04
N LEU A 267 20.65 7.96 -39.26
CA LEU A 267 20.66 7.35 -40.59
C LEU A 267 19.48 7.87 -41.44
N ASP A 268 19.82 8.49 -42.57
CA ASP A 268 18.93 8.98 -43.61
C ASP A 268 17.99 7.87 -44.11
N TRP A 269 16.68 8.12 -44.04
CA TRP A 269 15.63 7.16 -44.37
C TRP A 269 15.72 6.64 -45.82
N ASP A 270 16.38 7.38 -46.70
CA ASP A 270 16.59 7.02 -48.11
C ASP A 270 17.54 5.80 -48.30
N ALA A 271 18.34 5.43 -47.28
CA ALA A 271 19.24 4.28 -47.36
C ALA A 271 18.53 2.92 -47.12
N MET A 272 17.38 2.89 -46.45
CA MET A 272 16.64 1.64 -46.19
C MET A 272 15.80 1.17 -47.38
N GLU A 273 15.36 2.07 -48.26
CA GLU A 273 14.48 1.71 -49.40
C GLU A 273 15.26 0.99 -50.53
N ALA A 274 16.56 1.26 -50.65
CA ALA A 274 17.44 0.60 -51.64
C ALA A 274 17.77 -0.88 -51.30
N SER A 275 17.49 -1.33 -50.08
CA SER A 275 17.72 -2.72 -49.64
C SER A 275 16.53 -3.65 -49.91
N ALA A 276 15.41 -3.11 -50.37
CA ALA A 276 14.16 -3.83 -50.60
C ALA A 276 13.81 -4.04 -52.08
N GLN A 277 14.76 -3.80 -52.99
CA GLN A 277 14.58 -3.95 -54.45
C GLN A 277 15.46 -5.06 -55.05
#